data_AF-A0A4Q4XY13-F1
#
_entry.id   AF-A0A4Q4XY13-F1
#
_cell.length_a   1.000
_cell.length_b   1.000
_cell.length_c   1.000
_cell.angle_alpha   90.00
_cell.angle_beta   90.00
_cell.angle_gamma   90.00
#
_symmetry.space_group_name_H-M   'P 1'
#
loop_
_entity.id
_entity.type
_entity.pdbx_description
1 polymer ?
#
loop_
_entity_poly.entity_id
_entity_poly.type
_entity_poly.pdbx_seq_one_letter_code
_entity_poly.pdbx_strand_id
1 'polypeptide(L)' 'MSLDTLYLLPLEEQEAILDGPALRPPPGIEPNFDHPPNRNGIGQSVVPIYLTLVTLAILLQGYARVFIAKKLHLDDTY' A
#
# COMPACT_ATOMS: atom_id res chain seq x y z
N MET A 1 -12.88 -25.03 -15.96
CA MET A 1 -11.60 -25.58 -15.48
C MET A 1 -11.19 -24.77 -14.27
N SER A 2 -10.77 -25.42 -13.17
CA SER A 2 -10.31 -24.70 -11.96
C SER A 2 -8.85 -24.28 -12.14
N LEU A 3 -8.46 -23.09 -11.67
CA LEU A 3 -7.06 -22.61 -11.76
C LEU A 3 -6.08 -23.50 -10.99
N ASP A 4 -6.57 -24.29 -10.03
CA ASP A 4 -5.75 -25.15 -9.16
C ASP A 4 -5.01 -26.26 -9.92
N THR A 5 -5.50 -26.66 -11.11
CA THR A 5 -4.88 -27.69 -11.94
C THR A 5 -3.92 -27.14 -12.99
N LEU A 6 -3.78 -25.81 -13.10
CA LEU A 6 -3.04 -25.16 -14.18
C LEU A 6 -1.54 -25.50 -14.13
N TYR A 7 -0.97 -25.69 -12.94
CA TYR A 7 0.45 -26.07 -12.78
C TYR A 7 0.77 -27.50 -13.26
N LEU A 8 -0.24 -28.36 -13.42
CA LEU A 8 -0.07 -29.76 -13.85
C LEU A 8 0.03 -29.91 -15.37
N LEU A 9 -0.21 -28.84 -16.13
CA LEU A 9 -0.24 -28.85 -17.60
C LEU A 9 1.15 -28.62 -18.21
N PRO A 10 1.39 -29.06 -19.46
CA PRO A 10 2.55 -28.64 -20.24
C PRO A 10 2.61 -27.11 -20.38
N LEU A 11 3.83 -26.55 -20.46
CA LEU A 11 4.05 -25.10 -20.48
C LEU A 11 3.28 -24.39 -21.60
N GLU A 12 3.22 -24.98 -22.80
CA GLU A 12 2.49 -24.41 -23.94
C GLU A 12 0.98 -24.29 -23.70
N GLU A 13 0.37 -25.24 -22.99
CA GLU A 13 -1.05 -25.17 -22.62
C GLU A 13 -1.29 -24.15 -21.51
N GLN A 14 -0.34 -24.03 -20.58
CA GLN A 14 -0.37 -23.02 -19.53
C GLN A 14 -0.32 -21.61 -20.12
N GLU A 15 0.60 -21.34 -21.06
CA GLU A 15 0.69 -20.05 -21.73
C GLU A 15 -0.56 -19.76 -22.56
N ALA A 16 -1.08 -20.74 -23.31
CA ALA A 16 -2.32 -20.55 -24.08
C ALA A 16 -3.54 -20.20 -23.21
N ILE A 17 -3.60 -20.70 -21.97
CA ILE A 17 -4.66 -20.36 -21.00
C ILE A 17 -4.43 -18.96 -20.41
N LEU A 18 -3.19 -18.61 -20.08
CA LEU A 18 -2.84 -17.32 -19.46
C LEU A 18 -2.91 -16.14 -20.46
N ASP A 19 -2.61 -16.39 -21.73
CA ASP A 19 -2.73 -15.41 -22.83
C ASP A 19 -4.16 -15.26 -23.34
N GLY A 20 -5.10 -16.07 -22.83
CA GLY A 20 -6.52 -15.99 -23.17
C GLY A 20 -7.21 -14.74 -22.61
N PRO A 21 -8.35 -14.33 -23.20
CA PRO A 21 -9.16 -13.24 -22.65
C PRO A 21 -9.70 -13.59 -21.26
N ALA A 22 -9.90 -12.55 -20.42
CA ALA A 22 -10.44 -12.73 -19.08
C ALA A 22 -11.77 -13.49 -19.09
N LEU A 23 -11.93 -14.42 -18.14
CA LEU A 23 -13.14 -15.23 -18.00
C LEU A 23 -14.37 -14.35 -17.76
N ARG A 24 -15.52 -14.79 -18.27
CA ARG A 24 -16.79 -14.14 -17.97
C ARG A 24 -17.07 -14.23 -16.47
N PRO A 25 -17.67 -13.19 -15.87
CA PRO A 25 -18.09 -13.23 -14.49
C PRO A 25 -19.09 -14.36 -14.24
N PRO A 26 -19.16 -14.88 -13.00
CA PRO A 26 -20.20 -15.81 -12.59
C PRO A 26 -21.60 -15.25 -12.87
N PRO A 27 -22.58 -16.11 -13.23
CA PRO A 27 -23.94 -15.65 -13.49
C PRO A 27 -24.53 -14.96 -12.25
N GLY A 28 -25.10 -13.77 -12.46
CA GLY A 28 -25.70 -12.96 -11.39
C GLY A 28 -24.74 -12.02 -10.64
N ILE A 29 -23.45 -11.99 -11.01
CA ILE A 29 -22.47 -11.04 -10.47
C ILE A 29 -22.07 -10.07 -11.59
N GLU A 30 -22.32 -8.79 -11.39
CA GLU A 30 -21.78 -7.73 -12.26
C GLU A 30 -20.31 -7.46 -11.85
N PRO A 31 -19.34 -7.49 -12.78
CA PRO A 31 -17.96 -7.14 -12.49
C PRO A 31 -17.85 -5.70 -11.98
N ASN A 32 -17.35 -5.54 -10.76
CA ASN A 32 -17.06 -4.22 -10.21
C ASN A 32 -15.59 -3.86 -10.48
N PHE A 33 -15.36 -3.14 -11.57
CA PHE A 33 -14.02 -2.66 -11.95
C PHE A 33 -13.67 -1.30 -11.32
N ASP A 34 -14.65 -0.51 -10.90
CA ASP A 34 -14.42 0.83 -10.35
C ASP A 34 -13.99 0.80 -8.88
N HIS A 35 -14.72 0.05 -8.04
CA HIS A 35 -14.51 -0.01 -6.60
C HIS A 35 -14.47 -1.46 -6.12
N PRO A 36 -13.48 -2.26 -6.55
CA PRO A 36 -13.36 -3.63 -6.10
C PRO A 36 -13.30 -3.64 -4.56
N PRO A 37 -13.99 -4.57 -3.88
CA PRO A 37 -14.01 -4.67 -2.42
C PRO A 37 -12.66 -5.18 -1.90
N ASN A 38 -11.64 -4.34 -2.03
CA ASN A 38 -10.33 -4.53 -1.46
C ASN A 38 -10.29 -3.86 -0.08
N ARG A 39 -9.39 -4.31 0.79
CA ARG A 39 -9.20 -3.71 2.11
C ARG A 39 -8.45 -2.36 2.02
N ASN A 40 -8.66 -1.58 0.97
CA ASN A 40 -7.98 -0.32 0.73
C ASN A 40 -8.25 0.69 1.85
N GLY A 41 -9.39 0.60 2.55
CA GLY A 41 -9.65 1.41 3.74
C GLY A 41 -8.59 1.23 4.84
N ILE A 42 -8.01 0.02 4.96
CA ILE A 42 -6.91 -0.23 5.90
C ILE A 42 -5.63 0.46 5.42
N GLY A 43 -5.28 0.33 4.13
CA GLY A 43 -4.11 1.02 3.57
C GLY A 43 -4.22 2.54 3.67
N GLN A 44 -5.39 3.10 3.37
CA GLN A 44 -5.64 4.54 3.42
C GLN A 44 -5.63 5.12 4.83
N SER A 45 -5.91 4.33 5.87
CA SER A 45 -5.93 4.79 7.27
C SER A 45 -4.57 4.70 7.95
N VAL A 46 -3.72 3.74 7.58
CA VAL A 46 -2.39 3.58 8.19
C VAL A 46 -1.47 4.77 7.90
N VAL A 47 -1.50 5.30 6.67
CA VAL A 47 -0.65 6.42 6.25
C VAL A 47 -0.88 7.68 7.09
N PRO A 48 -2.11 8.21 7.25
CA PRO A 48 -2.34 9.41 8.06
C PRO A 48 -2.07 9.18 9.55
N ILE A 49 -2.33 7.98 10.09
CA ILE A 49 -2.00 7.65 11.48
C ILE A 49 -0.49 7.71 11.69
N TYR A 50 0.29 7.08 10.82
CA TYR A 50 1.75 7.12 10.91
C TYR A 50 2.28 8.55 10.76
N LEU A 51 1.75 9.31 9.80
CA LEU A 51 2.14 10.69 9.55
C LEU A 51 1.90 11.58 10.78
N THR A 52 0.77 11.44 11.46
CA THR A 52 0.47 12.22 12.67
C THR A 52 1.41 11.89 13.83
N LEU A 53 1.71 10.60 14.05
CA LEU A 53 2.66 10.16 15.07
C LEU A 53 4.08 10.69 14.82
N VAL A 54 4.57 10.57 13.57
CA VAL A 54 5.90 11.07 13.19
C VAL A 54 5.97 12.58 13.34
N THR A 55 4.94 13.29 12.89
CA THR A 55 4.87 14.76 13.02
C THR A 55 4.94 15.19 14.48
N LEU A 56 4.18 14.53 15.36
CA LEU A 56 4.20 14.82 16.79
C LEU A 56 5.57 14.53 17.42
N ALA A 57 6.21 13.42 17.04
CA ALA A 57 7.53 13.06 17.53
C ALA A 57 8.60 14.10 17.11
N ILE A 58 8.55 14.59 15.88
CA ILE A 58 9.46 15.63 15.39
C ILE A 58 9.23 16.94 16.13
N LEU A 59 7.97 17.35 16.32
CA LEU A 59 7.64 18.56 17.08
C LEU A 59 8.14 18.47 18.52
N LEU A 60 7.95 17.33 19.18
CA LEU A 60 8.44 17.12 20.53
C LEU A 60 9.97 17.13 20.61
N GLN A 61 10.65 16.49 19.65
CA GLN A 61 12.11 16.52 19.58
C GLN A 61 12.64 17.93 19.29
N GLY A 62 12.00 18.67 18.38
CA GLY A 62 12.32 20.07 18.10
C GLY A 62 12.14 20.93 19.35
N TYR A 63 10.99 20.83 20.01
CA TYR A 63 10.72 21.54 21.26
C TYR A 63 11.76 21.21 22.33
N ALA A 64 12.06 19.93 22.55
CA ALA A 64 13.07 19.52 23.52
C ALA A 64 14.47 20.06 23.18
N ARG A 65 14.89 20.00 21.92
CA ARG A 65 16.21 20.49 21.48
C ARG A 65 16.34 22.01 21.60
N VAL A 66 15.27 22.74 21.26
CA VAL A 66 15.24 24.22 21.28
C VAL A 66 15.10 24.75 22.71
N PHE A 67 14.11 24.27 23.46
CA PHE A 67 13.74 24.87 24.76
C PHE A 67 14.45 24.21 25.94
N ILE A 68 14.61 22.88 25.93
CA ILE A 68 15.22 22.14 27.06
C ILE A 68 16.73 22.14 26.92
N ALA A 69 17.25 21.68 25.77
CA ALA A 69 18.69 21.57 25.59
C ALA A 69 19.35 22.92 25.29
N LYS A 70 18.60 23.95 24.84
CA LYS A 70 19.12 25.25 24.36
C LYS A 70 20.34 25.10 23.43
N LYS A 71 20.45 23.97 22.74
CA LYS A 71 21.58 23.60 21.87
C LYS A 71 21.35 24.10 20.44
N LEU A 72 20.75 25.28 20.31
CA LEU A 72 20.82 26.03 19.07
C LEU A 72 22.18 26.74 19.06
N HIS A 73 23.27 25.98 18.87
CA HIS A 73 24.49 26.57 18.33
C HIS A 73 24.19 26.84 16.84
N LEU A 74 23.49 27.94 16.59
CA LEU A 74 23.60 28.64 15.33
C LEU A 74 25.01 29.23 15.35
N ASP A 75 25.98 28.46 14.87
CA ASP A 75 27.32 28.98 14.60
C ASP A 75 27.16 29.95 13.43
N ASP A 76 26.87 31.21 13.75
CA ASP A 76 26.87 32.33 12.81
C ASP A 76 28.34 32.61 12.46
N THR A 77 28.83 31.85 11.50
CA THR A 77 30.19 31.97 10.99
C THR A 77 30.19 33.01 9.87
N TYR A 78 30.64 34.22 10.23
CA TYR A 78 31.03 35.29 9.32
C TYR A 78 32.32 34.96 8.57
#